data_AF-A0A7X1ATC8-F1
#
_entry.id   AF-A0A7X1ATC8-F1
#
_cell.length_a   1.000
_cell.length_b   1.000
_cell.length_c   1.000
_cell.angle_alpha   90.00
_cell.angle_beta   90.00
_cell.angle_gamma   90.00
#
_symmetry.space_group_name_H-M   'P 1'
#
loop_
_entity.id
_entity.type
_entity.pdbx_description
1 polymer ?
#
loop_
_entity_poly.entity_id
_entity_poly.type
_entity_poly.pdbx_seq_one_letter_code
_entity_poly.pdbx_strand_id
1 'polypeptide(L)'
;MSLGQVFTTPHRHKTMDDTLKQFLTEAKKDLEAQPFDFFPLTKETGESSGILPYFYLQWATSRFLLLSNDEISKITASRNTLTLKLNEIRKILGNQLLPSHFTLEGNAFTQQYYRPGWKYFYLTDFGKTFPDYDDLDSVTETEVNYKIISTVLEDRFLKWQSKT
;
A
#
# COMPACT_ATOMS: atom_id res chain seq x y z
N MET A 1 12.50 61.82 -34.02
CA MET A 1 11.76 60.58 -34.36
C MET A 1 12.60 59.42 -33.87
N SER A 2 12.15 58.68 -32.85
CA SER A 2 12.84 57.49 -32.34
C SER A 2 11.84 56.34 -32.32
N LEU A 3 12.09 55.32 -33.14
CA LEU A 3 11.32 54.08 -33.18
C LEU A 3 11.97 53.11 -32.20
N GLY A 4 11.36 52.97 -31.01
CA GLY A 4 11.75 51.98 -30.02
C GLY A 4 11.41 50.57 -30.50
N GLN A 5 12.41 49.69 -30.52
CA GLN A 5 12.28 48.27 -30.85
C GLN A 5 11.40 47.57 -29.81
N VAL A 6 10.38 46.86 -30.28
CA VAL A 6 9.55 45.95 -29.46
C VAL A 6 10.30 44.63 -29.33
N PHE A 7 10.75 44.30 -28.12
CA PHE A 7 11.25 42.96 -27.77
C PHE A 7 10.07 42.01 -27.66
N THR A 8 9.91 41.11 -28.63
CA THR A 8 9.01 39.97 -28.52
C THR A 8 9.74 38.85 -27.78
N THR A 9 9.34 38.60 -26.53
CA THR A 9 9.70 37.36 -25.82
C THR A 9 9.18 36.16 -26.60
N PRO A 10 9.98 35.13 -26.87
CA PRO A 10 9.48 33.95 -27.55
C PRO A 10 8.55 33.21 -26.58
N HIS A 11 7.26 33.21 -26.89
CA HIS A 11 6.34 32.23 -26.32
C HIS A 11 6.85 30.85 -26.73
N ARG A 12 7.43 30.12 -25.76
CA ARG A 12 7.76 28.71 -25.92
C ARG A 12 6.44 27.99 -26.23
N HIS A 13 6.23 27.69 -27.51
CA HIS A 13 5.16 26.81 -27.94
C HIS A 13 5.39 25.46 -27.24
N LYS A 14 4.54 25.11 -26.27
CA LYS A 14 4.48 23.74 -25.76
C LYS A 14 4.16 22.85 -26.95
N THR A 15 5.04 21.93 -27.26
CA THR A 15 4.81 20.97 -28.33
C THR A 15 3.78 19.93 -27.87
N MET A 16 3.11 19.27 -28.81
CA MET A 16 2.20 18.16 -28.50
C MET A 16 2.92 17.10 -27.64
N ASP A 17 4.20 16.84 -27.92
CA ASP A 17 5.06 15.93 -27.15
C ASP A 17 5.30 16.39 -25.71
N ASP A 18 5.50 17.68 -25.47
CA ASP A 18 5.65 18.21 -24.10
C ASP A 18 4.34 18.07 -23.32
N THR A 19 3.20 18.26 -24.00
CA THR A 19 1.87 18.11 -23.41
C THR A 19 1.56 16.64 -23.12
N LEU A 20 1.91 15.74 -24.04
CA LEU A 20 1.77 14.30 -23.87
C LEU A 20 2.67 13.78 -22.73
N LYS A 21 3.93 14.23 -22.67
CA LYS A 21 4.85 13.88 -21.59
C LYS A 21 4.34 14.40 -20.24
N GLN A 22 3.84 15.63 -20.19
CA GLN A 22 3.27 16.17 -18.96
C GLN A 22 2.02 15.40 -18.53
N PHE A 23 1.11 15.10 -19.47
CA PHE A 23 -0.08 14.30 -19.21
C PHE A 23 0.28 12.88 -18.75
N LEU A 24 1.24 12.21 -19.39
CA LEU A 24 1.71 10.89 -18.98
C LEU A 24 2.41 10.92 -17.61
N THR A 25 3.11 12.01 -17.30
CA THR A 25 3.76 12.19 -15.99
C THR A 25 2.74 12.45 -14.89
N GLU A 26 1.72 13.27 -15.16
CA GLU A 26 0.61 13.53 -14.25
C GLU A 26 -0.28 12.28 -14.09
N ALA A 27 -0.63 11.60 -15.17
CA ALA A 27 -1.36 10.33 -15.12
C ALA A 27 -0.56 9.22 -14.41
N LYS A 28 0.77 9.19 -14.57
CA LYS A 28 1.63 8.27 -13.81
C LYS A 28 1.63 8.62 -12.32
N LYS A 29 1.67 9.90 -11.96
CA LYS A 29 1.49 10.34 -10.56
C LYS A 29 0.12 9.97 -10.01
N ASP A 30 -0.94 10.11 -10.80
CA ASP A 30 -2.31 9.75 -10.40
C ASP A 30 -2.51 8.23 -10.29
N LEU A 31 -1.85 7.44 -11.14
CA LEU A 31 -1.83 5.97 -11.06
C LEU A 31 -0.97 5.47 -9.88
N GLU A 32 0.14 6.13 -9.60
CA GLU A 32 0.97 5.87 -8.42
C GLU A 32 0.27 6.33 -7.12
N ALA A 33 -0.64 7.30 -7.19
CA ALA A 33 -1.40 7.83 -6.08
C ALA A 33 -2.79 7.21 -5.90
N GLN A 34 -3.19 6.19 -6.68
CA GLN A 34 -4.53 5.62 -6.53
C GLN A 34 -4.70 5.02 -5.13
N PRO A 35 -5.57 5.60 -4.30
CA PRO A 35 -5.71 5.15 -2.92
C PRO A 35 -6.34 3.76 -2.88
N PHE A 36 -5.69 2.84 -2.18
CA PHE A 36 -6.24 1.52 -1.95
C PHE A 36 -7.08 1.53 -0.66
N ASP A 37 -8.36 1.15 -0.75
CA ASP A 37 -9.17 0.91 0.44
C ASP A 37 -8.63 -0.32 1.18
N PHE A 38 -7.88 -0.05 2.24
CA PHE A 38 -7.03 -1.03 2.90
C PHE A 38 -7.80 -1.84 3.94
N PHE A 39 -8.93 -1.30 4.41
CA PHE A 39 -9.80 -1.95 5.37
C PHE A 39 -11.25 -1.59 5.03
N PRO A 40 -11.87 -2.25 4.04
CA PRO A 40 -13.25 -1.94 3.66
C PRO A 40 -14.16 -1.99 4.89
N LEU A 41 -15.09 -1.03 4.96
CA LEU A 41 -16.06 -0.96 6.06
C LEU A 41 -16.95 -2.20 6.01
N THR A 42 -16.76 -3.11 6.96
CA THR A 42 -17.63 -4.25 7.14
C THR A 42 -18.81 -3.79 7.99
N LYS A 43 -19.99 -3.70 7.38
CA LYS A 43 -21.24 -3.43 8.11
C LYS A 43 -21.75 -4.67 8.85
N GLU A 44 -21.10 -5.81 8.67
CA GLU A 44 -21.52 -7.10 9.21
C GLU A 44 -20.56 -7.61 10.28
N THR A 45 -21.15 -8.15 11.36
CA THR A 45 -20.47 -8.64 12.57
C THR A 45 -19.67 -9.93 12.39
N GLY A 46 -19.35 -10.31 11.14
CA GLY A 46 -18.62 -11.53 10.80
C GLY A 46 -17.49 -11.36 9.79
N GLU A 47 -17.29 -10.16 9.23
CA GLU A 47 -16.29 -9.97 8.18
C GLU A 47 -14.93 -9.53 8.76
N SER A 48 -13.96 -10.41 8.61
CA SER A 48 -12.55 -10.28 8.94
C SER A 48 -11.72 -9.72 7.78
N SER A 49 -12.35 -8.91 6.93
CA SER A 49 -11.77 -8.32 5.71
C SER A 49 -10.54 -7.41 5.93
N GLY A 50 -10.16 -7.17 7.18
CA GLY A 50 -8.94 -6.48 7.55
C GLY A 50 -7.78 -7.38 7.96
N ILE A 51 -7.94 -8.71 8.03
CA ILE A 51 -6.92 -9.58 8.65
C ILE A 51 -5.63 -9.63 7.85
N LEU A 52 -5.72 -9.75 6.53
CA LEU A 52 -4.54 -9.79 5.67
C LEU A 52 -3.84 -8.43 5.54
N PRO A 53 -4.57 -7.32 5.29
CA PRO A 53 -4.00 -5.98 5.41
C PRO A 53 -3.34 -5.72 6.77
N TYR A 54 -3.94 -6.23 7.86
CA TYR A 54 -3.37 -6.14 9.21
C TYR A 54 -2.08 -6.95 9.36
N PHE A 55 -2.04 -8.22 8.94
CA PHE A 55 -0.83 -9.02 8.97
C PHE A 55 0.28 -8.46 8.09
N TYR A 56 -0.06 -7.93 6.92
CA TYR A 56 0.89 -7.21 6.08
C TYR A 56 1.49 -6.01 6.80
N LEU A 57 0.64 -5.18 7.42
CA LEU A 57 1.07 -4.00 8.15
C LEU A 57 2.01 -4.36 9.32
N GLN A 58 1.67 -5.42 10.06
CA GLN A 58 2.48 -5.94 11.15
C GLN A 58 3.85 -6.42 10.64
N TRP A 59 3.89 -7.17 9.53
CA TRP A 59 5.15 -7.60 8.91
C TRP A 59 5.97 -6.42 8.39
N ALA A 60 5.34 -5.48 7.66
CA ALA A 60 6.01 -4.30 7.11
C ALA A 60 6.62 -3.42 8.21
N THR A 61 5.95 -3.35 9.35
CA THR A 61 6.44 -2.66 10.54
C THR A 61 7.70 -3.34 11.11
N SER A 62 7.69 -4.67 11.23
CA SER A 62 8.85 -5.45 11.69
C SER A 62 10.09 -5.31 10.77
N ARG A 63 9.86 -4.88 9.52
CA ARG A 63 10.89 -4.65 8.50
C ARG A 63 11.26 -3.18 8.31
N PHE A 64 10.73 -2.28 9.14
CA PHE A 64 10.97 -0.85 9.05
C PHE A 64 10.59 -0.24 7.69
N LEU A 65 9.55 -0.80 7.04
CA LEU A 65 9.11 -0.36 5.72
C LEU A 65 8.10 0.80 5.78
N LEU A 66 7.50 1.07 6.95
CA LEU A 66 6.58 2.18 7.16
C LEU A 66 7.30 3.42 7.71
N LEU A 67 6.69 4.59 7.60
CA LEU A 67 7.18 5.79 8.30
C LEU A 67 6.71 5.83 9.76
N SER A 68 5.51 5.34 10.05
CA SER A 68 4.89 5.30 11.40
C SER A 68 5.14 3.97 12.15
N ASN A 69 6.31 3.35 12.00
CA ASN A 69 6.58 2.01 12.58
C ASN A 69 6.30 1.94 14.08
N ASP A 70 6.75 2.92 14.87
CA ASP A 70 6.64 2.87 16.33
C ASP A 70 5.19 2.92 16.81
N GLU A 71 4.34 3.69 16.12
CA GLU A 71 2.93 3.85 16.46
C GLU A 71 2.16 2.57 16.13
N ILE A 72 2.39 2.02 14.94
CA ILE A 72 1.76 0.79 14.48
C ILE A 72 2.25 -0.44 15.27
N SER A 73 3.53 -0.49 15.64
CA SER A 73 4.11 -1.55 16.49
C SER A 73 3.38 -1.68 17.82
N LYS A 74 3.10 -0.55 18.47
CA LYS A 74 2.40 -0.53 19.77
C LYS A 74 0.97 -1.08 19.65
N ILE A 75 0.27 -0.72 18.58
CA ILE A 75 -1.10 -1.17 18.34
C ILE A 75 -1.13 -2.67 18.06
N THR A 76 -0.29 -3.15 17.15
CA THR A 76 -0.23 -4.57 16.77
C THR A 76 0.16 -5.48 17.94
N ALA A 77 1.06 -5.03 18.82
CA ALA A 77 1.47 -5.73 20.03
C ALA A 77 0.44 -5.67 21.19
N SER A 78 -0.61 -4.85 21.08
CA SER A 78 -1.63 -4.73 22.13
C SER A 78 -2.47 -6.01 22.27
N ARG A 79 -3.04 -6.23 23.47
CA ARG A 79 -3.99 -7.32 23.73
C ARG A 79 -5.44 -6.98 23.32
N ASN A 80 -5.64 -5.89 22.57
CA ASN A 80 -6.95 -5.45 22.13
C ASN A 80 -7.52 -6.42 21.09
N THR A 81 -8.84 -6.36 20.87
CA THR A 81 -9.47 -7.08 19.77
C THR A 81 -9.01 -6.52 18.42
N LEU A 82 -8.99 -7.35 17.38
CA LEU A 82 -8.65 -6.93 16.02
C LEU A 82 -9.40 -5.66 15.60
N THR A 83 -10.71 -5.60 15.87
CA THR A 83 -11.54 -4.43 15.54
C THR A 83 -11.01 -3.13 16.16
N LEU A 84 -10.58 -3.17 17.43
CA LEU A 84 -10.02 -2.00 18.09
C LEU A 84 -8.66 -1.63 17.49
N LYS A 85 -7.79 -2.60 17.22
CA LYS A 85 -6.50 -2.37 16.56
C LYS A 85 -6.67 -1.71 15.20
N LEU A 86 -7.59 -2.21 14.39
CA LEU A 86 -7.91 -1.67 13.07
C LEU A 86 -8.42 -0.22 13.17
N ASN A 87 -9.27 0.08 14.14
CA ASN A 87 -9.76 1.45 14.37
C ASN A 87 -8.63 2.41 14.79
N GLU A 88 -7.66 1.94 15.59
CA GLU A 88 -6.50 2.74 15.96
C GLU A 88 -5.56 2.97 14.77
N ILE A 89 -5.29 1.95 13.97
CA ILE A 89 -4.49 2.06 12.74
C ILE A 89 -5.12 3.08 11.77
N ARG A 90 -6.45 3.06 11.61
CA ARG A 90 -7.16 4.02 10.75
C ARG A 90 -7.03 5.47 11.23
N LYS A 91 -6.83 5.72 12.53
CA LYS A 91 -6.57 7.09 13.03
C LYS A 91 -5.22 7.62 12.57
N ILE A 92 -4.26 6.73 12.31
CA ILE A 92 -2.90 7.09 11.90
C ILE A 92 -2.82 7.19 10.37
N LEU A 93 -3.29 6.17 9.67
CA LEU A 93 -3.11 6.04 8.22
C LEU A 93 -4.34 6.50 7.41
N GLY A 94 -5.46 6.77 8.07
CA GLY A 94 -6.74 6.95 7.40
C GLY A 94 -7.35 5.61 6.94
N ASN A 95 -8.34 5.70 6.06
CA ASN A 95 -9.04 4.51 5.54
C ASN A 95 -8.24 3.77 4.45
N GLN A 96 -7.15 4.37 3.98
CA GLN A 96 -6.42 3.92 2.80
C GLN A 96 -4.93 3.86 3.10
N LEU A 97 -4.29 2.83 2.58
CA LEU A 97 -2.84 2.72 2.66
C LEU A 97 -2.23 3.39 1.44
N LEU A 98 -1.58 4.53 1.66
CA LEU A 98 -1.01 5.36 0.62
C LEU A 98 0.50 5.12 0.48
N PRO A 99 1.08 5.34 -0.71
CA PRO A 99 2.53 5.36 -0.91
C PRO A 99 3.27 6.24 0.10
N SER A 100 2.66 7.36 0.50
CA SER A 100 3.22 8.30 1.49
C SER A 100 3.38 7.73 2.89
N HIS A 101 2.83 6.56 3.20
CA HIS A 101 3.00 5.91 4.50
C HIS A 101 4.25 5.03 4.58
N PHE A 102 4.94 4.83 3.44
CA PHE A 102 6.09 3.95 3.34
C PHE A 102 7.42 4.71 3.21
N THR A 103 8.50 4.03 3.60
CA THR A 103 9.83 4.40 3.14
C THR A 103 9.93 4.19 1.62
N LEU A 104 11.00 4.69 1.00
CA LEU A 104 11.22 4.49 -0.44
C LEU A 104 11.29 2.99 -0.80
N GLU A 105 11.99 2.20 0.01
CA GLU A 105 12.07 0.73 -0.13
C GLU A 105 10.71 0.08 0.08
N GLY A 106 10.00 0.46 1.15
CA GLY A 106 8.68 -0.05 1.46
C GLY A 106 7.67 0.22 0.35
N ASN A 107 7.69 1.42 -0.23
CA ASN A 107 6.82 1.79 -1.34
C ASN A 107 7.14 0.97 -2.59
N ALA A 108 8.43 0.84 -2.94
CA ALA A 108 8.86 0.08 -4.10
C ALA A 108 8.44 -1.39 -4.03
N PHE A 109 8.59 -2.03 -2.87
CA PHE A 109 8.12 -3.39 -2.63
C PHE A 109 6.58 -3.47 -2.66
N THR A 110 5.91 -2.57 -1.93
CA THR A 110 4.44 -2.52 -1.84
C THR A 110 3.81 -2.40 -3.22
N GLN A 111 4.30 -1.53 -4.10
CA GLN A 111 3.74 -1.33 -5.44
C GLN A 111 3.87 -2.55 -6.38
N GLN A 112 4.84 -3.44 -6.14
CA GLN A 112 4.92 -4.70 -6.89
C GLN A 112 3.86 -5.71 -6.45
N TYR A 113 3.32 -5.54 -5.24
CA TYR A 113 2.48 -6.52 -4.57
C TYR A 113 1.02 -6.08 -4.41
N TYR A 114 0.79 -4.78 -4.21
CA TYR A 114 -0.48 -4.09 -4.06
C TYR A 114 -0.74 -3.24 -5.31
N ARG A 115 -1.41 -3.82 -6.32
CA ARG A 115 -1.86 -3.08 -7.51
C ARG A 115 -3.32 -2.63 -7.36
N PRO A 116 -3.65 -1.35 -7.65
CA PRO A 116 -5.03 -0.86 -7.65
C PRO A 116 -5.96 -1.72 -8.52
N GLY A 117 -7.17 -2.01 -8.02
CA GLY A 117 -8.19 -2.83 -8.70
C GLY A 117 -8.05 -4.35 -8.51
N TRP A 118 -7.00 -4.81 -7.83
CA TRP A 118 -6.74 -6.24 -7.62
C TRP A 118 -6.68 -6.54 -6.11
N LYS A 119 -7.86 -6.64 -5.48
CA LYS A 119 -8.04 -6.86 -4.03
C LYS A 119 -7.33 -8.13 -3.49
N TYR A 120 -6.90 -9.05 -4.35
CA TYR A 120 -6.52 -10.43 -4.00
C TYR A 120 -5.08 -10.84 -4.36
N PHE A 121 -4.18 -9.93 -4.70
CA PHE A 121 -2.82 -10.32 -5.11
C PHE A 121 -1.88 -10.73 -3.97
N TYR A 122 -2.34 -10.56 -2.73
CA TYR A 122 -1.49 -10.71 -1.56
C TYR A 122 -1.10 -12.15 -1.29
N LEU A 123 -1.87 -13.15 -1.75
CA LEU A 123 -1.49 -14.55 -1.62
C LEU A 123 -2.06 -15.35 -2.80
N THR A 124 -1.37 -15.33 -3.94
CA THR A 124 -1.68 -16.22 -5.09
C THR A 124 -1.67 -17.71 -4.72
N ASP A 125 -1.03 -18.04 -3.60
CA ASP A 125 -0.89 -19.35 -2.98
C ASP A 125 -1.83 -19.55 -1.78
N PHE A 126 -2.86 -18.70 -1.59
CA PHE A 126 -3.75 -18.76 -0.43
C PHE A 126 -4.27 -20.17 -0.13
N GLY A 127 -4.90 -20.85 -1.10
CA GLY A 127 -5.47 -22.18 -0.89
C GLY A 127 -4.42 -23.26 -0.56
N LYS A 128 -3.13 -23.01 -0.85
CA LYS A 128 -2.03 -23.86 -0.40
C LYS A 128 -1.59 -23.51 1.03
N THR A 129 -1.60 -22.22 1.36
CA THR A 129 -1.16 -21.67 2.64
C THR A 129 -2.18 -21.90 3.75
N PHE A 130 -3.47 -21.87 3.41
CA PHE A 130 -4.62 -22.03 4.30
C PHE A 130 -5.64 -22.97 3.66
N PRO A 131 -5.34 -24.28 3.55
CA PRO A 131 -6.22 -25.24 2.87
C PRO A 131 -7.54 -25.49 3.64
N ASP A 132 -7.56 -25.19 4.94
CA ASP A 132 -8.71 -25.40 5.83
C ASP A 132 -9.67 -24.20 5.87
N TYR A 133 -9.41 -23.15 5.08
CA TYR A 133 -10.20 -21.93 5.06
C TYR A 133 -10.77 -21.69 3.66
N ASP A 134 -12.07 -21.40 3.59
CA ASP A 134 -12.77 -21.13 2.33
C ASP A 134 -12.34 -19.79 1.71
N ASP A 135 -11.94 -18.83 2.55
CA ASP A 135 -11.47 -17.52 2.13
C ASP A 135 -10.50 -16.89 3.15
N LEU A 136 -9.82 -15.83 2.70
CA LEU A 136 -8.84 -15.07 3.48
C LEU A 136 -9.44 -14.37 4.69
N ASP A 137 -10.71 -13.99 4.59
CA ASP A 137 -11.38 -13.29 5.68
C ASP A 137 -11.57 -14.30 6.82
N SER A 138 -11.94 -15.55 6.55
CA SER A 138 -12.14 -16.59 7.56
C SER A 138 -10.89 -16.92 8.42
N VAL A 139 -9.71 -16.43 8.05
CA VAL A 139 -8.47 -16.56 8.83
C VAL A 139 -8.52 -15.67 10.08
N THR A 140 -8.32 -16.25 11.25
CA THR A 140 -8.35 -15.52 12.53
C THR A 140 -7.00 -14.86 12.87
N GLU A 141 -7.04 -13.78 13.67
CA GLU A 141 -5.84 -13.15 14.24
C GLU A 141 -5.20 -14.07 15.29
N THR A 142 -4.20 -14.85 14.87
CA THR A 142 -3.39 -15.67 15.76
C THR A 142 -1.91 -15.54 15.41
N GLU A 143 -1.04 -15.79 16.37
CA GLU A 143 0.42 -15.80 16.13
C GLU A 143 0.82 -16.85 15.09
N VAL A 144 0.12 -17.99 15.05
CA VAL A 144 0.35 -19.06 14.06
C VAL A 144 0.04 -18.57 12.66
N ASN A 145 -1.15 -17.99 12.45
CA ASN A 145 -1.56 -17.47 11.14
C ASN A 145 -0.66 -16.31 10.69
N TYR A 146 -0.29 -15.43 11.62
CA TYR A 146 0.69 -14.37 11.35
C TYR A 146 2.04 -14.93 10.92
N LYS A 147 2.56 -15.96 11.60
CA LYS A 147 3.85 -16.56 11.26
C LYS A 147 3.85 -17.17 9.86
N ILE A 148 2.75 -17.81 9.48
CA ILE A 148 2.57 -18.36 8.13
C ILE A 148 2.63 -17.25 7.09
N ILE A 149 1.83 -16.19 7.26
CA ILE A 149 1.74 -15.08 6.31
C ILE A 149 3.05 -14.29 6.24
N SER A 150 3.66 -13.99 7.39
CA SER A 150 4.95 -13.30 7.44
C SER A 150 6.07 -14.10 6.78
N THR A 151 6.06 -15.43 6.84
CA THR A 151 7.03 -16.27 6.12
C THR A 151 6.86 -16.14 4.61
N VAL A 152 5.62 -16.10 4.11
CA VAL A 152 5.36 -15.90 2.68
C VAL A 152 5.78 -14.50 2.24
N LEU A 153 5.45 -13.47 3.01
CA LEU A 153 5.87 -12.10 2.73
C LEU A 153 7.39 -11.97 2.72
N GLU A 154 8.06 -12.62 3.67
CA GLU A 154 9.52 -12.63 3.78
C GLU A 154 10.20 -13.25 2.56
N ASP A 155 9.79 -14.45 2.15
CA ASP A 155 10.33 -15.11 0.97
C ASP A 155 10.19 -14.24 -0.28
N ARG A 156 9.04 -13.57 -0.43
CA ARG A 156 8.81 -12.67 -1.56
C ARG A 156 9.65 -11.41 -1.49
N PHE A 157 9.84 -10.85 -0.30
CA PHE A 157 10.70 -9.70 -0.08
C PHE A 157 12.16 -10.00 -0.44
N LEU A 158 12.70 -11.14 0.01
CA LEU A 158 14.06 -11.58 -0.33
C LEU A 158 14.22 -11.84 -1.84
N LYS A 159 13.22 -12.46 -2.47
CA LYS A 159 13.19 -12.65 -3.94
C LYS A 159 13.12 -11.35 -4.72
N TRP A 160 12.50 -10.32 -4.15
CA TRP A 160 12.44 -8.99 -4.76
C TRP A 160 13.78 -8.26 -4.60
N GLN A 161 14.37 -8.26 -3.41
CA GLN A 161 15.68 -7.66 -3.15
C GLN A 161 16.78 -8.27 -4.02
N SER A 162 16.76 -9.58 -4.25
CA SER A 162 17.75 -10.25 -5.12
C SER A 162 17.65 -9.92 -6.62
N LYS A 163 16.57 -9.26 -7.05
CA LYS A 163 16.38 -8.81 -8.45
C LYS A 163 16.71 -7.33 -8.65
N THR A 164 16.91 -6.59 -7.56
CA THR A 164 17.12 -5.13 -7.54
C THR A 164 18.59 -4.84 -7.31
#